data_AF-A0A4Y2I0S4-F1
#
_entry.id   AF-A0A4Y2I0S4-F1
#
_cell.length_a   1.000
_cell.length_b   1.000
_cell.length_c   1.000
_cell.angle_alpha   90.00
_cell.angle_beta   90.00
_cell.angle_gamma   90.00
#
_symmetry.space_group_name_H-M   'P 1'
#
loop_
_entity.id
_entity.type
_entity.pdbx_description
1 polymer ?
#
loop_
_entity_poly.entity_id
_entity_poly.type
_entity_poly.pdbx_seq_one_letter_code
_entity_poly.pdbx_strand_id
1 'polypeptide(L)' 'MVWAAFSFNDQVGLAFLDGLQNSPKYRETLENHLMPFAENIGEGN' A
#
# COMPACT_ATOMS: atom_id res chain seq x y z
N MET A 1 -11.51 -9.41 0.17
CA MET A 1 -10.81 -8.92 -1.05
C MET A 1 -9.34 -8.77 -0.69
N VAL A 2 -8.38 -9.02 -1.58
CA VAL A 2 -6.95 -8.92 -1.24
C VAL A 2 -6.32 -7.76 -2.02
N TRP A 3 -5.42 -7.03 -1.37
CA TRP A 3 -4.57 -6.02 -1.99
C TRP A 3 -3.12 -6.49 -1.96
N ALA A 4 -2.40 -6.20 -3.04
CA ALA A 4 -0.97 -6.45 -3.16
C ALA A 4 -0.25 -5.15 -3.48
N ALA A 5 0.83 -4.86 -2.76
CA ALA A 5 1.75 -3.77 -3.03
C ALA A 5 3.09 -4.35 -3.46
N PHE A 6 3.72 -3.72 -4.45
CA PHE A 6 5.02 -4.11 -4.99
C PHE A 6 5.92 -2.86 -5.06
N SER A 7 7.18 -2.98 -4.63
CA SER A 7 8.21 -1.95 -4.81
C SER A 7 9.37 -2.46 -5.68
N PHE A 8 10.17 -1.52 -6.19
CA PHE A 8 11.35 -1.79 -7.03
C PHE A 8 12.48 -2.51 -6.28
N ASN A 9 12.57 -2.40 -4.96
CA ASN A 9 13.54 -3.13 -4.13
C ASN A 9 13.06 -4.52 -3.68
N ASP A 10 12.34 -5.26 -4.54
CA ASP A 10 11.80 -6.59 -4.26
C ASP A 10 10.89 -6.69 -3.00
N GLN A 11 10.42 -5.55 -2.49
CA GLN A 11 9.47 -5.53 -1.37
C GLN A 11 8.06 -5.82 -1.87
N VAL A 12 7.41 -6.79 -1.24
CA VAL A 12 6.02 -7.16 -1.53
C VAL A 12 5.21 -7.18 -0.25
N GLY A 13 4.03 -6.55 -0.29
CA GLY A 13 3.08 -6.51 0.82
C GLY A 13 1.72 -7.05 0.40
N LEU A 14 1.08 -7.81 1.28
CA LEU A 14 -0.28 -8.32 1.07
C LEU A 14 -1.18 -7.89 2.22
N ALA A 15 -2.36 -7.37 1.88
CA ALA A 15 -3.38 -6.95 2.83
C ALA A 15 -4.71 -7.64 2.54
N PHE A 16 -5.27 -8.29 3.56
CA PHE A 16 -6.60 -8.88 3.47
C PHE A 16 -7.64 -7.85 3.91
N LEU A 17 -8.50 -7.46 2.97
CA LEU A 17 -9.60 -6.55 3.26
C LEU A 17 -10.83 -7.30 3.72
N ASP A 18 -11.41 -6.79 4.79
CA ASP A 18 -12.69 -7.22 5.32
C ASP A 18 -13.86 -6.50 4.63
N GLY A 19 -14.74 -7.31 4.04
CA GLY A 19 -15.98 -6.87 3.41
C GLY A 19 -15.80 -5.91 2.22
N LEU A 20 -16.76 -5.01 2.05
CA LEU A 20 -16.78 -4.02 0.98
C LEU A 20 -15.79 -2.89 1.24
N GLN A 21 -14.93 -2.60 0.27
CA GLN A 21 -14.04 -1.46 0.32
C GLN A 21 -14.82 -0.18 -0.06
N ASN A 22 -14.75 0.83 0.79
CA ASN A 22 -15.27 2.17 0.55
C ASN A 22 -14.12 3.19 0.60
N SER A 23 -14.38 4.45 0.25
CA SER A 23 -13.33 5.49 0.19
C SER A 23 -12.54 5.64 1.51
N PRO A 24 -13.16 5.70 2.71
CA PRO A 24 -12.42 5.75 3.98
C PRO A 24 -11.51 4.54 4.21
N LYS A 25 -12.03 3.32 4.03
CA LYS A 25 -11.25 2.08 4.19
C LYS A 25 -10.14 1.94 3.15
N TYR A 26 -10.38 2.45 1.94
CA TYR A 26 -9.37 2.49 0.88
C TYR A 26 -8.21 3.40 1.28
N ARG A 27 -8.51 4.61 1.79
CA ARG A 27 -7.48 5.52 2.27
C ARG A 27 -6.69 4.91 3.43
N GLU A 28 -7.36 4.31 4.41
CA GLU A 28 -6.70 3.60 5.52
C GLU A 28 -5.79 2.45 5.03
N THR A 29 -6.24 1.66 4.03
CA THR A 29 -5.43 0.61 3.42
C THR A 29 -4.20 1.21 2.73
N LEU A 30 -4.38 2.31 1.99
CA LEU A 30 -3.32 3.02 1.28
C LEU A 30 -2.27 3.58 2.25
N GLU A 31 -2.71 4.22 3.33
CA GLU A 31 -1.82 4.81 4.35
C GLU A 31 -1.04 3.73 5.10
N ASN A 32 -1.68 2.63 5.48
CA ASN A 32 -1.05 1.60 6.32
C ASN A 32 -0.23 0.57 5.53
N HIS A 33 -0.60 0.27 4.29
CA HIS A 33 -0.01 -0.84 3.53
C HIS A 33 0.69 -0.41 2.24
N LEU A 34 0.46 0.79 1.71
CA LEU A 34 1.06 1.26 0.45
C LEU A 34 2.08 2.38 0.67
N MET A 35 1.82 3.34 1.57
CA MET A 35 2.81 4.37 1.90
C MET A 35 4.15 3.82 2.42
N PRO A 36 4.23 2.71 3.17
CA PRO A 36 5.51 2.10 3.52
C PRO A 36 6.32 1.61 2.31
N PHE A 37 5.68 1.35 1.17
CA PHE A 37 6.34 0.99 -0.09
C PHE A 37 6.68 2.20 -0.96
N ALA A 38 6.26 3.41 -0.57
CA ALA A 38 6.74 4.63 -1.19
C ALA A 38 8.18 4.84 -0.72
N GLU A 39 9.12 4.20 -1.41
CA GLU A 39 10.52 4.62 -1.41
C GLU A 39 10.56 6.13 -1.61
N ASN A 40 11.39 6.84 -0.85
CA ASN A 40 11.49 8.31 -0.87
C ASN A 40 11.57 8.81 -2.33
N ILE A 41 10.42 9.09 -2.96
CA ILE A 41 10.34 9.51 -4.37
C ILE A 41 11.01 10.89 -4.54
N GLY A 42 11.40 11.54 -3.44
CA GLY A 42 12.18 12.77 -3.37
C GLY A 42 13.64 12.64 -2.89
N GLU A 43 14.18 11.42 -2.69
CA GLU A 43 15.59 11.20 -2.30
C GLU A 43 16.41 10.69 -3.50
N GLY A 44 16.22 11.34 -4.65
CA GLY A 44 17.15 11.32 -5.77
C GLY A 44 17.87 12.65 -5.81
N ASN A 45 19.21 12.60 -5.80
CA ASN A 45 20.12 13.76 -5.86
C ASN A 45 19.78 14.77 -6.97
#